data_AF-A0A1T4K014-F1
#
_entry.id   AF-A0A1T4K014-F1
#
_cell.length_a   1.000
_cell.length_b   1.000
_cell.length_c   1.000
_cell.angle_alpha   90.00
_cell.angle_beta   90.00
_cell.angle_gamma   90.00
#
_symmetry.space_group_name_H-M   'P 1'
#
loop_
_entity.id
_entity.type
_entity.pdbx_description
1 polymer ?
#
loop_
_entity_poly.entity_id
_entity_poly.type
_entity_poly.pdbx_seq_one_letter_code
_entity_poly.pdbx_strand_id
1 'polypeptide(L)' 'MEQTFYQFIRKYTDFDAKDPMSRLANAIHQDISFPKHETDFEVISKYMEENSHYSKLLSIFDDAWNQYQY' A
#
# COMPACT_ATOMS: atom_id res chain seq x y z
N MET A 1 -3.78 18.22 8.24
CA MET A 1 -4.27 17.07 7.46
C MET A 1 -3.15 16.07 7.45
N GLU A 2 -3.34 14.95 8.14
CA GLU A 2 -2.39 13.84 8.11
C GLU A 2 -2.42 13.22 6.71
N GLN A 3 -1.25 12.95 6.13
CA GLN A 3 -1.14 12.34 4.82
C GLN A 3 -1.63 10.90 4.92
N THR A 4 -2.55 10.43 4.05
CA THR A 4 -2.99 9.02 4.12
C THR A 4 -1.92 8.07 3.60
N PHE A 5 -1.98 6.79 4.00
CA PHE A 5 -1.06 5.77 3.48
C PHE A 5 -1.11 5.69 1.94
N TYR A 6 -2.30 5.82 1.35
CA TYR A 6 -2.46 5.89 -0.11
C TYR A 6 -1.72 7.08 -0.72
N GLN A 7 -1.80 8.26 -0.10
CA GLN A 7 -1.08 9.45 -0.56
C GLN A 7 0.43 9.32 -0.42
N PHE A 8 0.91 8.54 0.54
CA PHE A 8 2.32 8.18 0.68
C PHE A 8 2.77 7.21 -0.42
N ILE A 9 2.10 6.07 -0.56
CA ILE A 9 2.54 4.97 -1.43
C ILE A 9 2.42 5.30 -2.93
N ARG A 10 1.47 6.16 -3.33
CA ARG A 10 1.31 6.59 -4.73
C ARG A 10 2.52 7.31 -5.32
N LYS A 11 3.44 7.79 -4.49
CA LYS A 11 4.69 8.43 -4.95
C LYS A 11 5.66 7.41 -5.56
N TYR A 12 5.48 6.13 -5.23
CA TYR A 12 6.31 5.01 -5.68
C TYR A 12 5.69 4.27 -6.88
N THR A 13 4.56 4.74 -7.41
CA THR A 13 3.92 4.17 -8.60
C THR A 13 4.83 4.36 -9.81
N ASP A 14 5.38 3.26 -10.30
CA ASP A 14 6.23 3.19 -11.48
C ASP A 14 6.02 1.83 -12.14
N PHE A 15 5.42 1.82 -13.33
CA PHE A 15 5.08 0.58 -14.06
C PHE A 15 6.29 -0.10 -14.71
N ASP A 16 7.39 0.63 -14.91
CA ASP A 16 8.61 0.10 -15.52
C ASP A 16 9.61 -0.38 -14.44
N ALA A 17 9.48 0.12 -13.22
CA ALA A 17 10.28 -0.31 -12.07
C ALA A 17 9.96 -1.75 -11.64
N LYS A 18 11.03 -2.49 -11.30
CA LYS A 18 10.95 -3.90 -10.89
C LYS A 18 11.12 -4.13 -9.40
N ASP A 19 11.27 -3.06 -8.62
CA ASP A 19 11.47 -3.16 -7.18
C ASP A 19 10.17 -3.53 -6.43
N PRO A 20 10.28 -4.07 -5.21
CA PRO A 20 9.11 -4.49 -4.44
C PRO A 20 8.15 -3.34 -4.10
N MET A 21 8.67 -2.16 -3.80
CA MET A 21 7.88 -1.00 -3.37
C MET A 21 6.98 -0.50 -4.50
N SER A 22 7.52 -0.38 -5.71
CA SER A 22 6.74 -0.01 -6.89
C SER A 22 5.70 -1.07 -7.25
N ARG A 23 5.96 -2.37 -7.02
CA ARG A 23 4.93 -3.42 -7.20
C ARG A 23 3.75 -3.23 -6.25
N LEU A 24 4.01 -2.95 -4.97
CA LEU A 24 2.96 -2.64 -4.00
C LEU A 24 2.20 -1.37 -4.40
N ALA A 25 2.92 -0.30 -4.75
CA ALA A 25 2.32 0.95 -5.15
C ALA A 25 1.44 0.82 -6.40
N ASN A 26 1.87 0.04 -7.39
CA ASN A 26 1.10 -0.23 -8.60
C ASN A 26 -0.15 -1.05 -8.31
N ALA A 27 -0.03 -2.09 -7.46
CA ALA A 27 -1.18 -2.91 -7.04
C ALA A 27 -2.25 -2.06 -6.34
N ILE A 28 -1.84 -1.25 -5.35
CA ILE A 28 -2.73 -0.32 -4.64
C ILE A 28 -3.31 0.75 -5.57
N HIS A 29 -2.52 1.25 -6.53
CA HIS A 29 -2.99 2.25 -7.47
C HIS A 29 -4.05 1.71 -8.43
N GLN A 30 -3.90 0.45 -8.87
CA GLN A 30 -4.85 -0.23 -9.73
C GLN A 30 -6.11 -0.70 -8.99
N ASP A 31 -6.04 -0.81 -7.66
CA ASP A 31 -7.17 -1.19 -6.82
C ASP A 31 -8.11 0.01 -6.58
N ILE A 32 -9.24 -0.03 -7.30
CA ILE A 32 -10.29 1.00 -7.19
C ILE A 32 -10.97 0.95 -5.82
N SER A 33 -11.03 -0.23 -5.20
CA SER A 33 -11.71 -0.49 -3.93
C SER A 33 -10.81 -0.24 -2.72
N PHE A 34 -9.53 0.08 -2.93
CA PHE A 34 -8.60 0.36 -1.84
C PHE A 34 -9.11 1.53 -0.95
N PRO A 35 -9.02 1.43 0.38
CA PRO A 35 -9.46 2.48 1.30
C PRO A 35 -8.51 3.69 1.31
N LYS A 36 -8.64 4.58 0.32
CA LYS A 36 -7.70 5.71 0.06
C LYS A 36 -7.68 6.80 1.15
N HIS A 37 -8.74 6.87 1.94
CA HIS A 37 -8.92 7.87 3.00
C HIS A 37 -8.52 7.35 4.39
N GLU A 38 -8.25 6.05 4.52
CA GLU A 38 -7.88 5.46 5.78
C GLU A 38 -6.43 5.76 6.15
N THR A 39 -6.22 5.92 7.44
CA THR A 39 -4.91 6.16 8.07
C THR A 39 -4.58 5.12 9.14
N ASP A 40 -5.59 4.32 9.54
CA ASP A 40 -5.48 3.29 10.55
C ASP A 40 -4.82 2.02 9.99
N PHE A 41 -3.82 1.53 10.72
CA PHE A 41 -3.06 0.33 10.34
C PHE A 41 -3.94 -0.92 10.30
N GLU A 42 -4.76 -1.13 11.32
CA GLU A 42 -5.56 -2.34 11.46
C GLU A 42 -6.58 -2.43 10.32
N VAL A 43 -7.18 -1.30 9.94
CA VAL A 43 -8.14 -1.23 8.82
C VAL A 43 -7.47 -1.60 7.49
N ILE A 44 -6.29 -1.03 7.21
CA ILE A 44 -5.58 -1.27 5.93
C ILE A 44 -4.97 -2.68 5.90
N SER A 45 -4.36 -3.12 7.00
CA SER A 45 -3.79 -4.46 7.15
C SER A 45 -4.85 -5.52 6.94
N LYS A 46 -6.00 -5.40 7.60
CA LYS A 46 -7.14 -6.32 7.41
C LYS A 46 -7.62 -6.35 5.96
N TYR A 47 -7.76 -5.17 5.32
CA TYR A 47 -8.15 -5.10 3.91
C TYR A 47 -7.17 -5.85 3.00
N MET A 48 -5.87 -5.75 3.27
CA MET A 48 -4.84 -6.46 2.50
C MET A 48 -4.84 -7.97 2.76
N GLU A 49 -5.02 -8.41 4.01
CA GLU A 49 -5.08 -9.83 4.37
C GLU A 49 -6.31 -10.53 3.79
N GLU A 50 -7.46 -9.86 3.75
CA GLU A 50 -8.70 -10.38 3.18
C GLU A 50 -8.64 -10.47 1.64
N ASN A 51 -7.78 -9.68 1.00
CA ASN A 51 -7.61 -9.66 -0.44
C ASN A 51 -6.44 -10.54 -0.89
N SER A 52 -6.75 -11.71 -1.43
CA SER A 52 -5.75 -12.67 -1.96
C SER A 52 -4.73 -12.07 -2.94
N HIS A 53 -5.09 -10.97 -3.63
CA HIS A 53 -4.19 -10.21 -4.50
C HIS A 53 -2.95 -9.67 -3.78
N TYR A 54 -3.07 -9.27 -2.50
CA TYR A 54 -1.97 -8.73 -1.70
C TYR A 54 -1.19 -9.76 -0.92
N SER A 55 -1.58 -11.05 -0.95
CA SER A 55 -0.92 -12.12 -0.17
C SER A 55 0.60 -12.17 -0.31
N LYS A 56 1.14 -11.90 -1.51
CA LYS A 56 2.59 -11.86 -1.79
C LYS A 56 3.24 -10.51 -1.52
N LEU A 57 2.43 -9.49 -1.21
CA LEU A 57 2.83 -8.12 -0.99
C LEU A 57 2.77 -7.73 0.49
N LEU A 58 2.20 -8.56 1.38
CA LEU A 58 2.07 -8.28 2.82
C LEU A 58 3.41 -7.90 3.47
N SER A 59 4.47 -8.66 3.22
CA SER A 59 5.80 -8.33 3.76
C SER A 59 6.33 -6.98 3.25
N ILE A 60 6.00 -6.59 2.02
CA ILE A 60 6.40 -5.30 1.45
C ILE A 60 5.53 -4.18 2.04
N PHE A 61 4.26 -4.47 2.32
CA PHE A 61 3.36 -3.57 3.00
C PHE A 61 3.86 -3.23 4.41
N ASP A 62 4.32 -4.21 5.18
CA ASP A 62 4.91 -3.98 6.50
C ASP A 62 6.11 -3.02 6.42
N ASP A 63 7.01 -3.25 5.46
CA ASP A 63 8.16 -2.36 5.21
C ASP A 63 7.75 -0.95 4.78
N ALA A 64 6.73 -0.85 3.91
CA ALA A 64 6.18 0.42 3.44
C ALA A 64 5.48 1.19 4.56
N TRP A 65 4.78 0.48 5.44
CA TRP A 65 4.08 1.05 6.59
C TRP A 65 5.08 1.63 7.60
N ASN A 66 6.16 0.90 7.88
CA ASN A 66 7.23 1.39 8.73
C ASN A 66 7.85 2.69 8.18
N GLN A 67 8.02 2.80 6.86
CA GLN A 67 8.49 4.04 6.23
C GLN A 67 7.48 5.19 6.26
N TYR A 68 6.19 4.88 6.28
CA TYR A 68 5.11 5.87 6.36
C TYR A 68 4.98 6.46 7.78
N GLN A 69 5.20 5.65 8.82
CA GLN A 69 5.11 6.06 10.22
C GLN A 69 6.30 6.89 10.72
N TYR A 70 7.40 6.92 9.96
CA TYR A 70 8.66 7.58 10.34
C TYR A 70 8.85 8.91 9.61
#